data_AF-A0A931Z4F6-F1
#
_entry.id   AF-A0A931Z4F6-F1
#
_cell.length_a   1.000
_cell.length_b   1.000
_cell.length_c   1.000
_cell.angle_alpha   90.00
_cell.angle_beta   90.00
_cell.angle_gamma   90.00
#
_symmetry.space_group_name_H-M   'P 1'
#
loop_
_entity.id
_entity.type
_entity.pdbx_description
1 polymer ?
#
loop_
_entity_poly.entity_id
_entity_poly.type
_entity_poly.pdbx_seq_one_letter_code
_entity_poly.pdbx_strand_id
1 'polypeptide(L)'
;MDPKHVKPASAAAQALGWVDDQTRAIAPALHTATTYLRDEDNQYRTGRVYARADNPAFDQAEALLAHLERGAQAALFSSGMAAATAVFQSLAPGDHVVAPKVMYWALRHGSLASPPSGA
;
A
#
# COMPACT_ATOMS: atom_id res chain seq x y z
N MET A 1 8.40 9.29 -20.47
CA MET A 1 7.72 10.44 -19.83
C MET A 1 8.59 10.87 -18.67
N ASP A 2 8.90 12.17 -18.53
CA ASP A 2 9.54 12.65 -17.30
C ASP A 2 8.48 12.69 -16.20
N PRO A 3 8.55 11.83 -15.16
CA PRO A 3 7.54 11.79 -14.11
C PRO A 3 7.43 13.11 -13.35
N LYS A 4 8.42 14.01 -13.41
CA LYS A 4 8.37 15.31 -12.74
C LYS A 4 7.41 16.32 -13.37
N HIS A 5 6.95 16.09 -14.60
CA HIS A 5 6.17 17.08 -15.37
C HIS A 5 4.83 16.56 -15.91
N VAL A 6 4.37 15.40 -15.44
CA VAL A 6 3.07 14.83 -15.83
C VAL A 6 1.97 15.46 -14.96
N LYS A 7 0.90 15.96 -15.58
CA LYS A 7 -0.28 16.44 -14.84
C LYS A 7 -0.90 15.27 -14.06
N PRO A 8 -1.40 15.46 -12.82
CA PRO A 8 -1.98 14.37 -12.01
C PRO A 8 -3.04 13.54 -12.74
N ALA A 9 -3.94 14.21 -13.49
CA ALA A 9 -4.96 13.53 -14.29
C ALA A 9 -4.36 12.63 -15.39
N SER A 10 -3.27 13.04 -16.02
CA SER A 10 -2.56 12.23 -17.02
C SER A 10 -1.85 11.04 -16.38
N ALA A 11 -1.22 11.25 -15.22
CA ALA A 11 -0.58 10.18 -14.44
C ALA A 11 -1.60 9.12 -14.01
N ALA A 12 -2.78 9.54 -13.53
CA ALA A 12 -3.87 8.65 -13.16
C ALA A 12 -4.44 7.88 -14.35
N ALA A 13 -4.69 8.56 -15.48
CA ALA A 13 -5.25 7.93 -16.68
C ALA A 13 -4.31 6.92 -17.34
N GLN A 14 -2.99 7.18 -17.30
CA GLN A 14 -1.98 6.33 -17.93
C GLN A 14 -1.30 5.37 -16.96
N ALA A 15 -1.63 5.47 -15.66
CA ALA A 15 -0.97 4.75 -14.58
C ALA A 15 0.57 4.83 -14.69
N LEU A 16 1.08 6.06 -14.75
CA LEU A 16 2.48 6.43 -14.97
C LEU A 16 3.08 6.00 -16.34
N GLY A 17 2.24 5.54 -17.27
CA GLY A 17 2.67 5.01 -18.55
C GLY A 17 3.37 3.66 -18.42
N TRP A 18 3.00 2.87 -17.41
CA TRP A 18 3.61 1.56 -17.19
C TRP A 18 3.29 0.60 -18.34
N VAL A 19 4.28 -0.22 -18.68
CA VAL A 19 4.20 -1.31 -19.64
C VAL A 19 4.88 -2.51 -19.00
N ASP A 20 4.24 -3.67 -19.04
CA ASP A 20 4.85 -4.89 -18.54
C ASP A 20 6.11 -5.25 -19.37
N ASP A 21 7.23 -5.49 -18.71
CA ASP A 21 8.52 -5.69 -19.39
C ASP A 21 8.59 -7.04 -20.13
N GLN A 22 7.93 -8.07 -19.61
CA GLN A 22 8.00 -9.42 -20.18
C GLN A 22 7.07 -9.61 -21.38
N THR A 23 5.83 -9.13 -21.28
CA THR A 23 4.75 -9.39 -22.25
C THR A 23 4.40 -8.17 -23.09
N ARG A 24 4.88 -6.97 -22.69
CA ARG A 24 4.50 -5.68 -23.30
C ARG A 24 3.03 -5.35 -23.15
N ALA A 25 2.31 -6.01 -22.24
CA ALA A 25 0.93 -5.70 -21.93
C ALA A 25 0.81 -4.28 -21.34
N ILE A 26 -0.23 -3.56 -21.77
CA ILE A 26 -0.57 -2.23 -21.25
C ILE A 26 -1.43 -2.34 -19.99
N ALA A 27 -2.39 -3.27 -19.99
CA ALA A 27 -3.17 -3.57 -18.80
C ALA A 27 -2.37 -4.51 -17.89
N PRO A 28 -2.31 -4.24 -16.57
CA PRO A 28 -1.62 -5.11 -15.62
C PRO A 28 -2.27 -6.49 -15.59
N ALA A 29 -1.44 -7.53 -15.48
CA ALA A 29 -1.91 -8.90 -15.39
C ALA A 29 -2.50 -9.20 -13.99
N LEU A 30 -3.40 -10.19 -13.93
CA LEU A 30 -3.89 -10.74 -12.67
C LEU A 30 -2.94 -11.83 -12.19
N HIS A 31 -2.23 -11.57 -11.09
CA HIS A 31 -1.33 -12.53 -10.47
C HIS A 31 -2.03 -13.25 -9.31
N THR A 32 -2.49 -14.48 -9.58
CA THR A 32 -3.21 -15.33 -8.61
C THR A 32 -2.30 -16.26 -7.81
N ALA A 33 -1.00 -16.30 -8.13
CA ALA A 33 -0.02 -17.06 -7.38
C ALA A 33 0.11 -16.50 -5.95
N THR A 34 0.24 -17.40 -4.97
CA THR A 34 0.45 -17.03 -3.57
C THR A 34 1.92 -16.95 -3.18
N THR A 35 2.79 -17.67 -3.89
CA THR A 35 4.23 -17.77 -3.62
C THR A 35 5.03 -17.68 -4.91
N TYR A 36 6.34 -17.44 -4.78
CA TYR A 36 7.27 -17.25 -5.89
C TYR A 36 8.44 -18.22 -5.79
N LEU A 37 9.01 -18.55 -6.95
CA LEU A 37 10.14 -19.46 -7.05
C LEU A 37 11.35 -18.89 -6.31
N ARG A 38 12.03 -19.77 -5.57
CA ARG A 38 13.32 -19.49 -4.93
C ARG A 38 14.45 -19.86 -5.88
N ASP A 39 15.59 -19.22 -5.70
CA ASP A 39 16.82 -19.64 -6.34
C ASP A 39 17.23 -21.05 -5.88
N GLU A 40 18.14 -21.70 -6.61
CA GLU A 40 18.61 -23.06 -6.29
C GLU A 40 19.22 -23.17 -4.87
N ASP A 41 19.79 -22.08 -4.36
CA ASP A 41 20.33 -21.95 -3.01
C ASP A 41 19.29 -21.47 -1.97
N ASN A 42 17.99 -21.54 -2.31
CA ASN A 42 16.86 -21.13 -1.48
C ASN A 42 16.81 -19.63 -1.15
N GLN A 43 17.48 -18.77 -1.91
CA GLN A 43 17.39 -17.31 -1.73
C GLN A 43 16.23 -16.69 -2.54
N TYR A 44 15.83 -15.47 -2.19
CA TYR A 44 14.77 -14.70 -2.85
C TYR A 44 15.36 -13.49 -3.61
N ARG A 45 16.31 -13.73 -4.53
CA ARG A 45 16.97 -12.62 -5.25
C ARG A 45 16.07 -11.87 -6.22
N THR A 46 14.95 -12.47 -6.62
CA THR A 46 13.89 -11.79 -7.39
C THR A 46 13.16 -10.70 -6.59
N GLY A 47 13.38 -10.65 -5.27
CA GLY A 47 12.73 -9.69 -4.37
C GLY A 47 11.30 -10.04 -3.99
N ARG A 48 10.72 -11.12 -4.55
CA ARG A 48 9.37 -11.58 -4.22
C ARG A 48 9.42 -12.86 -3.41
N VAL A 49 8.72 -12.87 -2.28
CA VAL A 49 8.68 -13.99 -1.34
C VAL A 49 7.27 -14.59 -1.30
N TYR A 50 6.29 -13.74 -0.97
CA TYR A 50 4.91 -14.18 -0.76
C TYR A 50 3.92 -13.07 -1.12
N ALA A 51 2.86 -13.42 -1.85
CA ALA A 51 1.93 -12.46 -2.44
C ALA A 51 1.15 -11.59 -1.44
N ARG A 52 1.23 -11.88 -0.13
CA ARG A 52 0.65 -11.00 0.90
C ARG A 52 1.24 -9.59 0.84
N ALA A 53 2.55 -9.49 0.64
CA ALA A 53 3.27 -8.22 0.54
C ALA A 53 3.82 -7.98 -0.87
N ASP A 54 4.17 -9.04 -1.60
CA ASP A 54 4.97 -8.92 -2.82
C ASP A 54 4.16 -9.26 -4.10
N ASN A 55 2.85 -9.04 -4.13
CA ASN A 55 2.05 -9.31 -5.34
C ASN A 55 2.35 -8.26 -6.43
N PRO A 56 2.81 -8.66 -7.64
CA PRO A 56 3.10 -7.71 -8.72
C PRO A 56 1.93 -6.81 -9.11
N ALA A 57 0.69 -7.25 -8.85
CA ALA A 57 -0.49 -6.44 -9.10
C ALA A 57 -0.57 -5.18 -8.20
N PHE A 58 0.20 -5.11 -7.10
CA PHE A 58 0.18 -3.98 -6.17
C PHE A 58 1.11 -2.85 -6.63
N ASP A 59 2.27 -3.20 -7.17
CA ASP A 59 3.35 -2.28 -7.55
C ASP A 59 2.86 -1.05 -8.34
N GLN A 60 1.93 -1.22 -9.31
CA GLN A 60 1.43 -0.12 -10.16
C GLN A 60 0.72 0.92 -9.32
N ALA A 61 -0.23 0.42 -8.53
CA ALA A 61 -1.16 1.23 -7.80
C ALA A 61 -0.44 1.88 -6.61
N GLU A 62 0.48 1.17 -5.96
CA GLU A 62 1.35 1.75 -4.94
C GLU A 62 2.25 2.85 -5.51
N ALA A 63 2.93 2.61 -6.63
CA ALA A 63 3.78 3.63 -7.27
C ALA A 63 2.96 4.86 -7.71
N LEU A 64 1.79 4.64 -8.31
CA LEU A 64 0.90 5.72 -8.74
C LEU A 64 0.39 6.55 -7.55
N LEU A 65 -0.08 5.90 -6.49
CA LEU A 65 -0.56 6.58 -5.28
C LEU A 65 0.57 7.38 -4.61
N ALA A 66 1.75 6.77 -4.47
CA ALA A 66 2.92 7.47 -3.93
C ALA A 66 3.28 8.70 -4.78
N HIS A 67 3.25 8.57 -6.11
CA HIS A 67 3.51 9.69 -7.02
C HIS A 67 2.48 10.81 -6.88
N LEU A 68 1.19 10.50 -6.89
CA LEU A 68 0.10 11.48 -6.83
C LEU A 68 0.07 12.24 -5.50
N GLU A 69 0.33 11.54 -4.39
CA GLU A 69 0.38 12.12 -3.04
C GLU A 69 1.74 12.72 -2.68
N ARG A 70 2.73 12.62 -3.58
CA ARG A 70 4.13 13.01 -3.33
C ARG A 70 4.73 12.32 -2.10
N GLY A 71 4.27 11.10 -1.84
CA GLY A 71 4.77 10.23 -0.78
C GLY A 71 6.07 9.53 -1.19
N ALA A 72 6.84 9.06 -0.20
CA ALA A 72 8.02 8.25 -0.45
C ALA A 72 7.64 6.85 -1.00
N GLN A 73 6.58 6.28 -0.46
CA GLN A 73 6.03 4.96 -0.78
C GLN A 73 4.52 4.95 -0.48
N ALA A 74 3.82 3.93 -0.98
CA ALA A 74 2.45 3.62 -0.59
C ALA A 74 2.32 2.11 -0.38
N ALA A 75 1.33 1.70 0.40
CA ALA A 75 1.00 0.30 0.63
C ALA A 75 -0.51 0.09 0.42
N LEU A 76 -0.89 -0.97 -0.29
CA LEU A 76 -2.28 -1.34 -0.50
C LEU A 76 -2.81 -2.24 0.62
N PHE A 77 -4.06 -1.97 1.00
CA PHE A 77 -4.77 -2.75 2.02
C PHE A 77 -6.13 -3.17 1.49
N SER A 78 -6.70 -4.21 2.12
CA SER A 78 -8.04 -4.72 1.78
C SER A 78 -9.17 -3.73 2.07
N SER A 79 -8.92 -2.72 2.92
CA SER A 79 -9.88 -1.66 3.25
C SER A 79 -9.19 -0.45 3.86
N GLY A 80 -9.89 0.69 3.90
CA GLY A 80 -9.42 1.88 4.61
C GLY A 80 -9.24 1.68 6.12
N MET A 81 -10.05 0.81 6.74
CA MET A 81 -9.89 0.47 8.17
C MET A 81 -8.63 -0.35 8.42
N ALA A 82 -8.28 -1.28 7.53
CA ALA A 82 -7.03 -2.04 7.62
C ALA A 82 -5.81 -1.11 7.45
N ALA A 83 -5.85 -0.19 6.48
CA ALA A 83 -4.82 0.83 6.30
C ALA A 83 -4.66 1.71 7.55
N ALA A 84 -5.77 2.23 8.10
CA ALA A 84 -5.74 3.05 9.29
C ALA A 84 -5.23 2.26 10.52
N THR A 85 -5.67 1.01 10.69
CA THR A 85 -5.23 0.15 11.79
C THR A 85 -3.74 -0.14 11.72
N ALA A 86 -3.18 -0.36 10.53
CA ALA A 86 -1.75 -0.60 10.34
C ALA A 86 -0.90 0.60 10.82
N VAL A 87 -1.38 1.83 10.61
CA VAL A 87 -0.72 3.04 11.13
C VAL A 87 -0.73 3.09 12.66
N PHE A 88 -1.82 2.66 13.30
CA PHE A 88 -1.85 2.57 14.77
C PHE A 88 -0.99 1.43 15.31
N GLN A 89 -0.91 0.32 14.58
CA GLN A 89 -0.08 -0.84 14.97
C GLN A 89 1.43 -0.58 14.83
N SER A 90 1.85 0.46 14.10
CA SER A 90 3.26 0.85 14.03
C SER A 90 3.71 1.72 15.20
N LEU A 91 2.79 2.18 16.05
CA LEU A 91 3.11 2.93 17.27
C LEU A 91 3.63 2.01 18.38
N ALA A 92 4.50 2.55 19.22
CA ALA A 92 4.97 1.86 20.41
C ALA A 92 3.96 2.00 21.56
N PRO A 93 3.89 1.02 22.49
CA PRO A 93 3.12 1.18 23.72
C PRO A 93 3.54 2.44 24.49
N GLY A 94 2.58 3.30 24.81
CA GLY A 94 2.82 4.58 25.49
C GLY A 94 2.87 5.79 24.57
N ASP A 95 2.90 5.61 23.24
CA ASP A 95 2.79 6.71 22.29
C ASP A 95 1.45 7.45 22.43
N HIS A 96 1.49 8.77 22.28
CA HIS A 96 0.32 9.64 22.39
C HIS A 96 -0.14 10.10 21.00
N VAL A 97 -1.42 9.86 20.67
CA VAL A 97 -2.00 10.27 19.37
C VAL A 97 -2.94 11.46 19.54
N VAL A 98 -2.73 12.49 18.72
CA VAL A 98 -3.68 13.58 18.54
C VAL A 98 -4.55 13.30 17.32
N ALA A 99 -5.87 13.24 17.51
CA ALA A 99 -6.83 12.95 16.45
C ALA A 99 -7.98 13.99 16.39
N PRO A 100 -8.57 14.24 15.21
CA PRO A 100 -9.72 15.13 15.08
C PRO A 100 -10.94 14.64 15.87
N LYS A 101 -11.71 15.57 16.45
CA LYS A 101 -12.99 15.23 17.12
C LYS A 101 -14.04 14.68 16.15
N VAL A 102 -14.02 15.18 14.91
CA VAL A 102 -14.89 14.77 13.81
C VAL A 102 -14.06 13.96 12.83
N MET A 103 -14.24 12.64 12.84
CA MET A 103 -13.57 11.69 11.95
C MET A 103 -14.46 10.47 11.75
N TYR A 104 -14.07 9.57 10.85
CA TYR A 104 -14.83 8.35 10.58
C TYR A 104 -15.09 7.56 11.87
N TRP A 105 -16.36 7.22 12.10
CA TRP A 105 -16.85 6.72 13.38
C TRP A 105 -16.13 5.43 13.82
N ALA A 106 -15.97 4.46 12.91
CA ALA A 106 -15.39 3.17 13.27
C ALA A 106 -13.91 3.29 13.67
N LEU A 107 -13.17 4.24 13.09
CA LEU A 107 -11.77 4.47 13.45
C LEU A 107 -11.65 5.10 14.83
N ARG A 108 -12.52 6.07 15.13
CA ARG A 108 -12.58 6.72 16.45
C ARG A 108 -12.92 5.73 17.57
N HIS A 109 -13.92 4.88 17.35
CA HIS A 109 -14.43 3.99 18.40
C HIS A 109 -13.73 2.62 18.45
N GLY A 110 -13.10 2.18 17.37
CA GLY A 110 -12.38 0.90 17.32
C GLY A 110 -10.95 1.00 17.83
N SER A 111 -10.17 1.97 17.32
CA SER A 111 -8.71 2.04 17.57
C SER A 111 -8.31 3.09 18.60
N LEU A 112 -9.13 4.11 18.81
CA LEU A 112 -8.85 5.25 19.70
C LEU A 112 -9.75 5.28 20.94
N ALA A 113 -10.60 4.27 21.14
CA ALA A 113 -11.42 4.21 22.35
C ALA A 113 -10.52 3.94 23.56
N SER A 114 -10.47 4.90 24.49
CA SER A 114 -9.89 4.66 25.81
C SER A 114 -10.69 3.56 26.51
N PRO A 115 -10.04 2.66 27.27
CA PRO A 115 -10.76 1.77 28.16
C PRO A 115 -11.66 2.61 29.09
N PRO A 116 -12.85 2.11 29.48
CA PRO A 116 -13.73 2.83 30.39
C PRO A 116 -12.96 3.14 31.68
N SER A 117 -13.00 4.40 32.11
CA SER A 117 -12.41 4.83 33.37
C SER A 117 -13.18 4.19 34.52
N GLY A 118 -12.67 3.09 35.08
CA GLY A 118 -13.24 2.44 36.25
C GLY A 118 -12.98 0.94 36.30
N ALA A 119 -11.80 0.57 36.79
CA ALA A 119 -11.53 -0.68 37.50
C ALA A 119 -10.49 -0.40 38.59
#